data_AF-A0A418AZX3-F1
#
_entry.id   AF-A0A418AZX3-F1
#
_cell.length_a   1.000
_cell.length_b   1.000
_cell.length_c   1.000
_cell.angle_alpha   90.00
_cell.angle_beta   90.00
_cell.angle_gamma   90.00
#
_symmetry.space_group_name_H-M   'P 1'
#
loop_
_entity.id
_entity.type
_entity.pdbx_description
1 polymer ?
#
loop_
_entity_poly.entity_id
_entity_poly.type
_entity_poly.pdbx_seq_one_letter_code
_entity_poly.pdbx_strand_id
1 'polypeptide(L)'
;MLGIDFSHHFIEVANAMKLKGTAEYEALLQGDIKESRVAKVAADIDRSKVTFAQGDACNLDVAELGAFDLVFASNLLCRLPEPKQFLATLPSLVRSDGVLALISPYSWLEEYTPKEHWIGGTVNPVDGTPIDSFAEIERLLAPHFTLVARTQYPFLIREHDRKFQYGVSDGTFWRRNA
;
A
#
# COMPACT_ATOMS: atom_id res chain seq x y z
N MET A 1 7.74 -14.50 1.05
CA MET A 1 7.18 -13.13 0.95
C MET A 1 7.13 -12.53 2.34
N LEU A 2 7.59 -11.29 2.49
CA LEU A 2 7.50 -10.54 3.74
C LEU A 2 6.37 -9.52 3.61
N GLY A 3 5.45 -9.50 4.57
CA GLY A 3 4.45 -8.44 4.74
C GLY A 3 4.85 -7.52 5.87
N ILE A 4 4.78 -6.21 5.66
CA ILE A 4 5.09 -5.18 6.65
C ILE A 4 3.86 -4.30 6.84
N ASP A 5 3.50 -4.03 8.09
CA ASP A 5 2.42 -3.12 8.45
C ASP A 5 2.82 -2.31 9.69
N PHE A 6 2.35 -1.07 9.79
CA PHE A 6 2.61 -0.22 10.95
C PHE A 6 1.87 -0.72 12.21
N SER A 7 0.68 -1.31 12.01
CA SER A 7 -0.22 -1.77 13.08
C SER A 7 0.27 -3.07 13.70
N HIS A 8 0.68 -3.01 14.96
CA HIS A 8 1.02 -4.19 15.75
C HIS A 8 -0.13 -5.21 15.77
N HIS A 9 -1.36 -4.73 15.94
CA HIS A 9 -2.55 -5.58 15.98
C HIS A 9 -2.76 -6.35 14.66
N PHE A 10 -2.54 -5.71 13.51
CA PHE A 10 -2.68 -6.38 12.21
C PHE A 10 -1.62 -7.46 12.02
N ILE A 11 -0.38 -7.21 12.47
CA ILE A 11 0.70 -8.20 12.42
C ILE A 11 0.42 -9.39 13.34
N GLU A 12 -0.13 -9.16 14.54
CA GLU A 12 -0.55 -10.24 15.43
C GLU A 12 -1.62 -11.12 14.81
N VAL A 13 -2.67 -10.51 14.23
CA VAL A 13 -3.75 -11.23 13.54
C VAL A 13 -3.21 -11.99 12.33
N ALA A 14 -2.33 -11.38 11.52
CA ALA A 14 -1.71 -12.03 10.37
C ALA A 14 -0.88 -13.26 10.77
N ASN A 15 -0.10 -13.15 11.86
CA ASN A 15 0.66 -14.28 12.40
C ASN A 15 -0.25 -15.38 12.98
N ALA A 16 -1.35 -15.00 13.65
CA ALA A 16 -2.34 -15.96 14.13
C ALA A 16 -3.02 -16.70 12.96
N MET A 17 -3.39 -15.99 11.89
CA MET A 17 -3.93 -16.58 10.66
C MET A 17 -2.90 -17.46 9.95
N LYS A 18 -1.64 -17.05 9.91
CA LYS A 18 -0.53 -17.86 9.38
C LYS A 18 -0.43 -19.21 10.11
N LEU A 19 -0.60 -19.23 11.43
CA LEU A 19 -0.52 -20.45 12.25
C LEU A 19 -1.80 -21.30 12.17
N LYS A 20 -2.98 -20.69 12.36
CA LYS A 20 -4.26 -21.40 12.51
C LYS A 20 -5.03 -21.59 11.20
N GLY A 21 -4.78 -20.75 10.21
CA GLY A 21 -5.48 -20.73 8.93
C GLY A 21 -6.78 -19.94 8.99
N THR A 22 -7.12 -19.39 10.16
CA THR A 22 -8.35 -18.66 10.40
C THR A 22 -8.15 -17.54 11.41
N ALA A 23 -9.05 -16.55 11.38
CA ALA A 23 -9.22 -15.56 12.44
C ALA A 23 -10.69 -15.19 12.60
N GLU A 24 -11.13 -15.05 13.85
CA GLU A 24 -12.45 -14.51 14.17
C GLU A 24 -12.41 -12.98 14.14
N TYR A 25 -13.48 -12.36 13.67
CA TYR A 25 -13.64 -10.92 13.65
C TYR A 25 -15.12 -10.53 13.77
N GLU A 26 -15.39 -9.32 14.24
CA GLU A 26 -16.73 -8.75 14.24
C GLU A 26 -16.98 -8.00 12.94
N ALA A 27 -18.01 -8.40 12.19
CA ALA A 27 -18.49 -7.68 11.03
C ALA A 27 -19.63 -6.76 11.42
N LEU A 28 -19.50 -5.46 11.11
CA LEU A 28 -20.60 -4.52 11.27
C LEU A 28 -21.69 -4.79 10.21
N LEU A 29 -22.94 -4.91 10.64
CA LEU A 29 -24.09 -5.11 9.75
C LEU A 29 -24.84 -3.79 9.52
N GLN A 30 -25.28 -3.15 10.61
CA GLN A 30 -25.98 -1.86 10.62
C GLN A 30 -25.93 -1.22 12.02
N GLY A 31 -25.71 0.09 12.11
CA GLY A 31 -25.75 0.80 13.41
C GLY A 31 -24.72 0.24 14.37
N ASP A 32 -25.15 -0.32 15.50
CA ASP A 32 -24.29 -1.05 16.45
C ASP A 32 -24.43 -2.58 16.36
N ILE A 33 -25.21 -3.08 15.40
CA ILE A 33 -25.43 -4.51 15.19
C ILE A 33 -24.20 -5.12 14.52
N LYS A 34 -23.58 -6.07 15.21
CA LYS A 34 -22.41 -6.81 14.76
C LYS A 34 -22.69 -8.30 14.70
N GLU A 35 -21.92 -8.99 13.86
CA GLU A 35 -21.93 -10.44 13.73
C GLU A 35 -20.51 -10.98 13.83
N SER A 36 -20.31 -12.04 14.62
CA SER A 36 -19.03 -12.76 14.63
C SER A 36 -18.88 -13.59 13.35
N ARG A 37 -17.78 -13.39 12.62
CA ARG A 37 -17.44 -14.12 11.40
C ARG A 37 -16.04 -14.70 11.50
N VAL A 38 -15.74 -15.66 10.63
CA VAL A 38 -14.43 -16.32 10.55
C VAL A 38 -13.83 -16.07 9.17
N ALA A 39 -12.71 -15.36 9.11
CA ALA A 39 -11.86 -15.30 7.94
C ALA A 39 -11.08 -16.63 7.84
N LYS A 40 -11.01 -17.23 6.65
CA LYS A 40 -10.32 -18.50 6.40
C LYS A 40 -9.34 -18.36 5.24
N VAL A 41 -8.13 -18.82 5.45
CA VAL A 41 -7.13 -19.04 4.39
C VAL A 41 -7.48 -20.35 3.69
N ALA A 42 -7.47 -20.36 2.36
CA ALA A 42 -7.73 -21.57 1.58
C ALA A 42 -6.69 -22.67 1.90
N ALA A 43 -7.13 -23.93 1.90
CA ALA A 43 -6.32 -25.05 2.39
C ALA A 43 -5.11 -25.37 1.50
N ASP A 44 -5.15 -24.98 0.23
CA ASP A 44 -4.10 -25.15 -0.77
C ASP A 44 -3.01 -24.07 -0.70
N ILE A 45 -3.21 -23.02 0.11
CA ILE A 45 -2.19 -21.98 0.33
C ILE A 45 -1.15 -22.47 1.33
N ASP A 46 0.11 -22.54 0.88
CA ASP A 46 1.25 -22.80 1.75
C ASP A 46 1.61 -21.56 2.58
N ARG A 47 1.06 -21.51 3.80
CA ARG A 47 1.27 -20.44 4.78
C ARG A 47 2.70 -20.34 5.32
N SER A 48 3.56 -21.34 5.10
CA SER A 48 4.95 -21.28 5.56
C SER A 48 5.80 -20.28 4.75
N LYS A 49 5.37 -19.94 3.53
CA LYS A 49 6.08 -19.05 2.60
C LYS A 49 5.92 -17.56 2.87
N VAL A 50 5.14 -17.19 3.89
CA VAL A 50 4.93 -15.79 4.28
C VAL A 50 5.50 -15.51 5.65
N THR A 51 6.05 -14.32 5.86
CA THR A 51 6.44 -13.77 7.16
C THR A 51 5.82 -12.40 7.32
N PHE A 52 5.54 -12.00 8.55
CA PHE A 52 4.93 -10.70 8.85
C PHE A 52 5.78 -9.99 9.91
N ALA A 53 6.05 -8.71 9.68
CA ALA A 53 6.80 -7.86 10.60
C ALA A 53 6.09 -6.52 10.77
N GLN A 54 6.18 -5.95 11.97
CA GLN A 54 5.76 -4.57 12.19
C GLN A 54 6.85 -3.63 11.66
N GLY A 55 6.45 -2.54 11.02
CA GLY A 55 7.40 -1.55 10.52
C GLY A 55 6.73 -0.30 9.97
N ASP A 56 7.45 0.81 10.03
CA ASP A 56 7.05 2.08 9.42
C ASP A 56 7.62 2.18 8.01
N ALA A 57 6.74 2.25 7.00
CA ALA A 57 7.14 2.38 5.60
C ALA A 57 7.92 3.68 5.31
N CYS A 58 7.76 4.73 6.12
CA CYS A 58 8.56 5.95 6.03
C CYS A 58 9.96 5.79 6.65
N ASN A 59 10.19 4.76 7.48
CA ASN A 59 11.44 4.56 8.22
C ASN A 59 11.81 3.07 8.31
N LEU A 60 11.94 2.41 7.16
CA LEU A 60 12.33 1.00 7.09
C LEU A 60 13.84 0.83 7.27
N ASP A 61 14.25 -0.16 8.07
CA ASP A 61 15.65 -0.58 8.13
C ASP A 61 16.02 -1.38 6.87
N VAL A 62 16.49 -0.66 5.84
CA VAL A 62 16.89 -1.26 4.56
C VAL A 62 18.08 -2.21 4.68
N ALA A 63 18.92 -2.07 5.72
CA ALA A 63 20.07 -2.94 5.93
C ALA A 63 19.61 -4.31 6.46
N GLU A 64 18.63 -4.31 7.37
CA GLU A 64 18.01 -5.55 7.87
C GLU A 64 17.14 -6.23 6.79
N LEU A 65 16.35 -5.45 6.04
CA LEU A 65 15.44 -6.01 5.04
C LEU A 65 16.15 -6.52 3.78
N GLY A 66 17.23 -5.86 3.38
CA GLY A 66 17.87 -6.09 2.08
C GLY A 66 16.97 -5.73 0.90
N ALA A 67 17.24 -6.35 -0.25
CA ALA A 67 16.53 -6.07 -1.50
C ALA A 67 15.71 -7.27 -1.99
N PHE A 68 14.58 -6.97 -2.62
CA PHE A 68 13.56 -7.89 -3.09
C PHE A 68 13.43 -7.86 -4.62
N ASP A 69 13.07 -8.99 -5.22
CA ASP A 69 12.77 -9.06 -6.67
C ASP A 69 11.47 -8.31 -7.01
N LEU A 70 10.56 -8.17 -6.05
CA LEU A 70 9.30 -7.44 -6.15
C LEU A 70 9.01 -6.71 -4.84
N VAL A 71 8.74 -5.40 -4.93
CA VAL A 71 8.09 -4.62 -3.86
C VAL A 71 6.68 -4.28 -4.32
N PHE A 72 5.69 -4.64 -3.52
CA PHE A 72 4.27 -4.39 -3.79
C PHE A 72 3.70 -3.48 -2.70
N ALA A 73 3.23 -2.29 -3.09
CA ALA A 73 2.62 -1.31 -2.21
C ALA A 73 1.24 -0.92 -2.75
N SER A 74 0.19 -1.38 -2.07
CA SER A 74 -1.20 -1.11 -2.47
C SER A 74 -1.95 -0.39 -1.37
N ASN A 75 -2.69 0.67 -1.73
CA ASN A 75 -3.46 1.51 -0.80
C ASN A 75 -2.62 2.07 0.37
N LEU A 76 -1.30 2.19 0.16
CA LEU A 76 -0.33 2.64 1.15
C LEU A 76 0.07 4.10 0.92
N LEU A 77 0.49 4.45 -0.30
CA LEU A 77 1.20 5.70 -0.56
C LEU A 77 0.47 6.95 -0.05
N CYS A 78 -0.83 7.07 -0.36
CA CYS A 78 -1.65 8.22 0.05
C CYS A 78 -2.15 8.16 1.51
N ARG A 79 -1.61 7.22 2.30
CA ARG A 79 -1.86 7.08 3.75
C ARG A 79 -0.60 7.31 4.57
N LEU A 80 0.53 7.58 3.93
CA LEU A 80 1.80 7.84 4.61
C LEU A 80 1.88 9.30 5.05
N PRO A 81 2.42 9.60 6.24
CA PRO A 81 2.65 10.97 6.66
C PRO A 81 3.73 11.66 5.79
N GLU A 82 4.73 10.89 5.32
CA GLU A 82 5.86 11.39 4.53
C GLU A 82 6.11 10.48 3.30
N PRO A 83 5.19 10.47 2.31
CA PRO A 83 5.22 9.52 1.19
C PRO A 83 6.48 9.63 0.33
N LYS A 84 7.10 10.82 0.26
CA LYS A 84 8.36 11.02 -0.48
C LYS A 84 9.54 10.25 0.14
N GLN A 85 9.56 10.07 1.46
CA GLN A 85 10.61 9.28 2.13
C GLN A 85 10.50 7.80 1.77
N PHE A 86 9.28 7.28 1.74
CA PHE A 86 9.03 5.92 1.26
C PHE A 86 9.51 5.75 -0.19
N LEU A 87 9.12 6.65 -1.11
CA LEU A 87 9.57 6.57 -2.50
C LEU A 87 11.10 6.64 -2.64
N ALA A 88 11.76 7.49 -1.85
CA ALA A 88 13.23 7.61 -1.83
C ALA A 88 13.93 6.36 -1.31
N THR A 89 13.24 5.52 -0.52
CA THR A 89 13.77 4.27 0.03
C THR A 89 13.65 3.10 -0.96
N LEU A 90 12.68 3.14 -1.87
CA LEU A 90 12.40 2.06 -2.82
C LEU A 90 13.59 1.61 -3.69
N PRO A 91 14.49 2.50 -4.18
CA PRO A 91 15.69 2.05 -4.86
C PRO A 91 16.48 1.05 -4.03
N SER A 92 16.66 1.25 -2.72
CA SER A 92 17.42 0.30 -1.89
C SER A 92 16.70 -1.05 -1.69
N LEU A 93 15.37 -1.07 -1.80
CA LEU A 93 14.55 -2.24 -1.50
C LEU A 93 14.21 -3.10 -2.71
N VAL A 94 14.25 -2.58 -3.94
CA VAL A 94 13.97 -3.37 -5.16
C VAL A 94 15.31 -3.77 -5.75
N ARG A 95 15.57 -5.02 -6.14
CA ARG A 95 16.84 -5.39 -6.82
C ARG A 95 16.93 -4.75 -8.21
N SER A 96 18.14 -4.58 -8.76
CA SER A 96 18.31 -4.25 -10.20
C SER A 96 17.51 -5.24 -11.04
N ASP A 97 16.82 -4.74 -12.07
CA ASP A 97 15.84 -5.47 -12.89
C ASP A 97 14.60 -6.03 -12.14
N GLY A 98 14.50 -5.80 -10.84
CA GLY A 98 13.32 -6.09 -10.02
C GLY A 98 12.14 -5.17 -10.33
N VAL A 99 11.00 -5.46 -9.71
CA VAL A 99 9.74 -4.77 -9.98
C VAL A 99 9.25 -4.00 -8.75
N LEU A 100 8.80 -2.78 -8.97
CA LEU A 100 7.95 -2.04 -8.06
C LEU A 100 6.52 -2.03 -8.59
N ALA A 101 5.57 -2.52 -7.81
CA ALA A 101 4.14 -2.38 -8.07
C ALA A 101 3.54 -1.40 -7.05
N LEU A 102 3.07 -0.26 -7.53
CA LEU A 102 2.52 0.81 -6.72
C LEU A 102 1.07 1.07 -7.15
N ILE A 103 0.13 0.72 -6.27
CA ILE A 103 -1.30 0.77 -6.52
C ILE A 103 -1.92 1.78 -5.55
N SER A 104 -2.39 2.93 -6.04
CA SER A 104 -2.90 3.99 -5.18
C SER A 104 -4.04 4.76 -5.84
N PRO A 105 -5.12 5.10 -5.11
CA PRO A 105 -6.17 5.95 -5.62
C PRO A 105 -5.83 7.44 -5.56
N TYR A 106 -4.67 7.80 -4.99
CA TYR A 106 -4.22 9.18 -4.77
C TYR A 106 -5.26 10.06 -4.05
N SER A 107 -6.00 9.47 -3.11
CA SER A 107 -7.10 10.18 -2.44
C SER A 107 -6.66 11.35 -1.57
N TRP A 108 -5.36 11.44 -1.24
CA TRP A 108 -4.71 12.48 -0.44
C TRP A 108 -5.64 13.19 0.56
N LEU A 109 -5.67 12.70 1.80
CA LEU A 109 -6.49 13.28 2.85
C LEU A 109 -5.57 13.77 3.98
N GLU A 110 -5.83 14.97 4.49
CA GLU A 110 -5.02 15.62 5.53
C GLU A 110 -5.00 14.84 6.85
N GLU A 111 -5.97 13.95 7.08
CA GLU A 111 -5.99 13.06 8.24
C GLU A 111 -4.85 12.00 8.21
N TYR A 112 -4.28 11.70 7.03
CA TYR A 112 -3.17 10.75 6.88
C TYR A 112 -1.87 11.42 6.43
N THR A 113 -1.96 12.37 5.50
CA THR A 113 -0.80 13.02 4.90
C THR A 113 -1.00 14.53 4.99
N PRO A 114 -0.14 15.28 5.72
CA PRO A 114 -0.16 16.74 5.69
C PRO A 114 -0.13 17.27 4.26
N LYS A 115 -0.87 18.34 3.98
CA LYS A 115 -1.09 18.83 2.62
C LYS A 115 0.21 19.21 1.90
N GLU A 116 1.18 19.72 2.64
CA GLU A 116 2.54 20.03 2.20
C GLU A 116 3.33 18.80 1.72
N HIS A 117 2.93 17.60 2.15
CA HIS A 117 3.57 16.33 1.81
C HIS A 117 2.86 15.56 0.69
N TRP A 118 1.74 16.07 0.16
CA TRP A 118 1.07 15.46 -0.99
C TRP A 118 2.00 15.43 -2.21
N ILE A 119 1.87 14.38 -3.01
CA ILE A 119 2.62 14.21 -4.27
C ILE A 119 1.62 14.42 -5.41
N GLY A 120 1.58 15.65 -5.93
CA GLY A 120 0.50 16.10 -6.80
C GLY A 120 -0.86 16.06 -6.09
N GLY A 121 -1.96 15.94 -6.84
CA GLY A 121 -3.31 16.04 -6.28
C GLY A 121 -3.63 17.44 -5.73
N THR A 122 -2.89 18.45 -6.20
CA THR A 122 -2.99 19.84 -5.76
C THR A 122 -3.16 20.77 -6.97
N VAL A 123 -3.36 22.05 -6.69
CA VAL A 123 -3.42 23.10 -7.71
C VAL A 123 -2.33 24.10 -7.39
N ASN A 124 -1.55 24.50 -8.40
CA ASN A 124 -0.52 25.52 -8.27
C ASN A 124 -1.17 26.85 -7.84
N PRO A 125 -0.75 27.45 -6.71
CA PRO A 125 -1.37 28.67 -6.20
C PRO A 125 -1.09 29.91 -7.04
N VAL A 126 -0.09 29.89 -7.94
CA VAL A 126 0.31 31.04 -8.74
C VAL A 126 -0.50 31.15 -10.03
N ASP A 127 -0.64 30.05 -10.77
CA ASP A 127 -1.26 30.02 -12.10
C ASP A 127 -2.52 29.16 -12.19
N GLY A 128 -2.91 28.49 -11.10
CA GLY A 128 -4.11 27.65 -11.04
C GLY A 128 -3.98 26.32 -11.79
N THR A 129 -2.78 25.94 -12.23
CA THR A 129 -2.58 24.69 -12.96
C THR A 129 -2.74 23.47 -12.05
N PRO A 130 -3.49 22.43 -12.47
CA PRO A 130 -3.59 21.19 -11.70
C PRO A 130 -2.26 20.43 -11.75
N ILE A 131 -1.81 19.95 -10.59
CA ILE A 131 -0.61 19.12 -10.46
C ILE A 131 -1.06 17.68 -10.27
N ASP A 132 -0.89 16.84 -11.29
CA ASP A 132 -1.29 15.43 -11.27
C ASP A 132 -0.39 14.58 -10.39
N SER A 133 -0.97 13.62 -9.65
CA SER A 133 -0.21 12.75 -8.75
C SER A 133 0.71 11.80 -9.48
N PHE A 134 0.24 11.18 -10.57
CA PHE A 134 1.07 10.24 -11.32
C PHE A 134 2.26 10.96 -11.96
N ALA A 135 2.06 12.14 -12.57
CA ALA A 135 3.15 12.91 -13.16
C ALA A 135 4.27 13.20 -12.15
N GLU A 136 3.92 13.59 -10.91
CA GLU A 136 4.91 13.83 -9.86
C GLU A 136 5.56 12.54 -9.36
N ILE A 137 4.82 11.44 -9.23
CA ILE A 137 5.36 10.13 -8.87
C ILE A 137 6.33 9.63 -9.93
N GLU A 138 5.98 9.74 -11.21
CA GLU A 138 6.83 9.39 -12.34
C GLU A 138 8.13 10.19 -12.30
N ARG A 139 8.04 11.51 -12.08
CA ARG A 139 9.22 12.38 -11.94
C ARG A 139 10.12 11.97 -10.78
N LEU A 140 9.55 11.56 -9.65
CA LEU A 140 10.30 11.10 -8.47
C LEU A 140 10.95 9.72 -8.66
N LEU A 141 10.31 8.83 -9.41
CA LEU A 141 10.80 7.47 -9.65
C LEU A 141 11.76 7.37 -10.84
N ALA A 142 11.64 8.23 -11.84
CA ALA A 142 12.43 8.23 -13.09
C ALA A 142 13.95 8.08 -12.91
N PRO A 143 14.61 8.63 -11.87
CA PRO A 143 16.05 8.46 -11.68
C PRO A 143 16.48 6.99 -11.49
N HIS A 144 15.61 6.14 -10.96
CA HIS A 144 15.94 4.76 -10.56
C HIS A 144 15.04 3.70 -11.18
N PHE A 145 13.92 4.11 -11.77
CA PHE A 145 12.90 3.21 -12.28
C PHE A 145 12.40 3.64 -13.65
N THR A 146 12.03 2.66 -14.45
CA THR A 146 11.35 2.84 -15.74
C THR A 146 9.94 2.27 -15.67
N LEU A 147 8.93 3.05 -16.07
CA LEU A 147 7.54 2.58 -16.12
C LEU A 147 7.41 1.43 -17.13
N VAL A 148 6.83 0.32 -16.71
CA VAL A 148 6.57 -0.87 -17.54
C VAL A 148 5.10 -0.93 -17.94
N ALA A 149 4.19 -0.66 -17.00
CA ALA A 149 2.76 -0.70 -17.26
C ALA A 149 2.02 0.23 -16.30
N ARG A 150 0.88 0.73 -16.77
CA ARG A 150 -0.07 1.51 -15.98
C ARG A 150 -1.48 1.06 -16.33
N THR A 151 -2.29 0.73 -15.33
CA THR A 151 -3.67 0.29 -15.51
C THR A 151 -4.53 0.66 -14.31
N GLN A 152 -5.84 0.69 -14.50
CA GLN A 152 -6.80 0.97 -13.44
C GLN A 152 -7.20 -0.32 -12.72
N TYR A 153 -7.25 -0.27 -11.38
CA TYR A 153 -7.74 -1.35 -10.53
C TYR A 153 -8.95 -0.92 -9.71
N PRO A 154 -10.16 -1.33 -10.13
CA PRO A 154 -11.36 -1.19 -9.32
C PRO A 154 -11.27 -1.97 -8.02
N PHE A 155 -11.73 -1.39 -6.91
CA PHE A 155 -11.82 -2.06 -5.62
C PHE A 155 -13.08 -1.64 -4.86
N LEU A 156 -13.46 -2.48 -3.88
CA LEU A 156 -14.58 -2.23 -2.97
C LEU A 156 -14.10 -2.36 -1.53
N ILE A 157 -14.38 -1.35 -0.70
CA ILE A 157 -14.24 -1.42 0.76
C ILE A 157 -15.64 -1.53 1.35
N ARG A 158 -15.91 -2.60 2.08
CA ARG A 158 -17.17 -2.77 2.81
C ARG A 158 -17.08 -2.05 4.14
N GLU A 159 -17.96 -1.08 4.37
CA GLU A 159 -18.13 -0.45 5.69
C GLU A 159 -19.12 -1.28 6.54
N HIS A 160 -20.27 -1.62 5.98
CA HIS A 160 -21.26 -2.53 6.58
C HIS A 160 -22.15 -3.13 5.47
N ASP A 161 -23.18 -3.92 5.81
CA ASP A 161 -23.96 -4.72 4.84
C ASP A 161 -24.62 -3.93 3.70
N ARG A 162 -24.81 -2.63 3.87
CA ARG A 162 -25.52 -1.76 2.92
C ARG A 162 -24.69 -0.54 2.48
N LYS A 163 -23.44 -0.42 2.93
CA LYS A 163 -22.56 0.70 2.58
C LYS A 163 -21.19 0.19 2.16
N PHE A 164 -20.82 0.54 0.94
CA PHE A 164 -19.57 0.18 0.31
C PHE A 164 -18.96 1.43 -0.30
N GLN A 165 -17.64 1.52 -0.25
CA GLN A 165 -16.87 2.51 -1.00
C GLN A 165 -16.33 1.84 -2.25
N TYR A 166 -16.72 2.35 -3.41
CA TYR A 166 -16.12 1.97 -4.69
C TYR A 166 -15.00 2.95 -5.02
N GLY A 167 -13.83 2.41 -5.34
CA GLY A 167 -12.69 3.19 -5.77
C GLY A 167 -12.03 2.58 -7.00
N VAL A 168 -11.22 3.38 -7.68
CA VAL A 168 -10.40 2.94 -8.81
C VAL A 168 -8.98 3.44 -8.54
N SER A 169 -8.08 2.53 -8.19
CA SER A 169 -6.68 2.87 -7.98
C SER A 169 -5.94 2.94 -9.30
N ASP A 170 -5.00 3.88 -9.39
CA ASP A 170 -3.99 3.89 -10.43
C ASP A 170 -2.93 2.86 -10.07
N GLY A 171 -2.82 1.82 -10.90
CA GLY A 171 -1.86 0.74 -10.74
C GLY A 171 -0.68 0.93 -11.66
N THR A 172 0.48 1.21 -11.09
CA THR A 172 1.71 1.46 -11.82
C THR A 172 2.75 0.38 -11.52
N PHE A 173 3.42 -0.10 -12.56
CA PHE A 173 4.43 -1.14 -12.48
C PHE A 173 5.72 -0.61 -13.07
N TRP A 174 6.81 -0.72 -12.33
CA TRP A 174 8.08 -0.12 -12.67
C TRP A 174 9.19 -1.16 -12.60
N ARG A 175 10.13 -1.10 -13.54
CA ARG A 175 11.38 -1.87 -13.53
C ARG A 175 12.44 -1.03 -12.83
N ARG A 176 13.21 -1.59 -11.89
CA ARG A 176 14.41 -0.91 -11.40
C ARG A 176 15.48 -0.94 -12.48
N ASN A 177 16.06 0.24 -12.77
CA ASN A 177 17.16 0.37 -13.70
C ASN A 177 18.37 -0.45 -13.21
N ALA A 178 19.19 -0.94 -14.15
CA ALA A 178 20.37 -1.74 -13.84
C ALA A 178 21.37 -1.03 -12.93
#